data_AF-I4B0E0-F1
#
_entry.id   AF-I4B0E0-F1
#
_cell.length_a   1.000
_cell.length_b   1.000
_cell.length_c   1.000
_cell.angle_alpha   90.00
_cell.angle_beta   90.00
_cell.angle_gamma   90.00
#
_symmetry.space_group_name_H-M   'P 1'
#
loop_
_entity.id
_entity.type
_entity.pdbx_description
1 polymer ?
#
loop_
_entity_poly.entity_id
_entity_poly.type
_entity_poly.pdbx_seq_one_letter_code
_entity_poly.pdbx_strand_id
1 'polypeptide(L)'
;MNRIFTILLATLIALAPAFAEKGNRQRKGNKSGACKADIERLCGAQKGDKKALRACMKANADQLSPECKAKKEKFIAKRAEHKERYEKVMKTCEKDVQQFCKAEEERKQHSMRCLFKNRDKLGAECQAALPQKRVRKAK
;
A
#
# COMPACT_ATOMS: atom_id res chain seq x y z
N MET A 1 79.00 -21.41 -7.78
CA MET A 1 79.60 -20.10 -7.48
C MET A 1 78.53 -19.02 -7.64
N ASN A 2 78.08 -18.45 -6.53
CA ASN A 2 77.50 -17.11 -6.30
C ASN A 2 77.04 -16.27 -7.53
N ARG A 3 75.86 -15.64 -7.55
CA ARG A 3 75.29 -14.77 -6.51
C ARG A 3 73.75 -14.70 -6.52
N ILE A 4 73.25 -14.55 -5.30
CA ILE A 4 71.92 -14.11 -4.86
C ILE A 4 71.65 -12.66 -5.33
N PHE A 5 70.38 -12.23 -5.26
CA PHE A 5 69.78 -10.90 -5.54
C PHE A 5 69.34 -10.73 -7.00
N THR A 6 68.05 -10.55 -7.34
CA THR A 6 67.00 -9.74 -6.70
C THR A 6 65.60 -10.26 -7.03
N ILE A 7 64.75 -10.21 -6.01
CA ILE A 7 63.31 -10.51 -5.95
C ILE A 7 62.51 -9.41 -6.70
N LEU A 8 61.23 -9.70 -7.02
CA LEU A 8 60.13 -8.81 -7.51
C LEU A 8 59.99 -8.82 -9.05
N LEU A 9 58.85 -9.07 -9.70
CA LEU A 9 57.43 -8.94 -9.38
C LEU A 9 56.66 -10.14 -9.99
N ALA A 10 55.94 -10.92 -9.19
CA ALA A 10 54.49 -10.75 -8.94
C ALA A 10 53.60 -11.01 -10.17
N THR A 11 53.33 -12.30 -10.38
CA THR A 11 52.02 -12.89 -10.68
C THR A 11 50.94 -11.96 -11.26
N LEU A 12 50.73 -12.04 -12.57
CA LEU A 12 49.54 -11.58 -13.27
C LEU A 12 48.34 -12.45 -12.86
N ILE A 13 47.75 -12.15 -11.70
CA ILE A 13 46.43 -12.64 -11.32
C ILE A 13 45.44 -11.87 -12.19
N ALA A 14 44.83 -12.56 -13.16
CA ALA A 14 43.68 -12.05 -13.89
C ALA A 14 42.52 -11.86 -12.90
N LEU A 15 42.38 -10.65 -12.36
CA LEU A 15 41.18 -10.24 -11.64
C LEU A 15 40.05 -10.09 -12.67
N ALA A 16 39.20 -11.11 -12.77
CA ALA A 16 37.86 -10.91 -13.31
C ALA A 16 37.13 -9.91 -12.40
N PRO A 17 36.63 -8.76 -12.90
CA PRO A 17 35.67 -8.01 -12.13
C PRO A 17 34.42 -8.89 -12.01
N ALA A 18 34.11 -9.32 -10.80
CA ALA A 18 32.78 -9.77 -10.48
C ALA A 18 31.82 -8.66 -10.93
N PHE A 19 31.04 -8.91 -11.99
CA PHE A 19 29.90 -8.07 -12.31
C PHE A 19 28.94 -8.23 -11.15
N ALA A 20 29.09 -7.35 -10.16
CA ALA A 20 28.04 -7.07 -9.21
C ALA A 20 26.86 -6.60 -10.06
N GLU A 21 25.92 -7.50 -10.33
CA GLU A 21 24.57 -7.12 -10.66
C GLU A 21 24.11 -6.24 -9.51
N LYS A 22 24.24 -4.91 -9.72
CA LYS A 22 23.55 -3.91 -8.95
C LYS A 22 22.08 -4.12 -9.27
N GLY A 23 21.48 -5.11 -8.61
CA GLY A 23 20.04 -5.24 -8.51
C GLY A 23 19.54 -3.87 -8.12
N ASN A 24 18.78 -3.25 -9.02
CA ASN A 24 18.18 -1.94 -8.80
C ASN A 24 17.13 -2.07 -7.71
N ARG A 25 17.60 -2.08 -6.47
CA ARG A 25 16.79 -2.02 -5.28
C ARG A 25 16.62 -0.54 -4.97
N GLN A 26 15.84 0.15 -5.79
CA GLN A 26 15.40 1.52 -5.53
C GLN A 26 14.66 1.55 -4.19
N ARG A 27 15.35 1.93 -3.11
CA ARG A 27 14.78 2.15 -1.78
C ARG A 27 14.93 3.63 -1.42
N LYS A 28 13.81 4.20 -0.95
CA LYS A 28 13.61 5.56 -0.40
C LYS A 28 13.72 6.66 -1.46
N GLY A 29 12.73 7.51 -1.69
CA GLY A 29 11.62 7.92 -0.84
C GLY A 29 11.36 9.38 -1.16
N ASN A 30 10.90 9.66 -2.38
CA ASN A 30 10.40 11.00 -2.69
C ASN A 30 9.12 11.20 -1.88
N LYS A 31 9.04 12.28 -1.08
CA LYS A 31 7.84 12.60 -0.29
C LYS A 31 6.63 12.95 -1.18
N SER A 32 6.81 12.94 -2.50
CA SER A 32 5.74 12.88 -3.49
C SER A 32 5.14 11.48 -3.59
N GLY A 33 3.81 11.35 -3.53
CA GLY A 33 3.16 10.06 -3.81
C GLY A 33 3.59 9.50 -5.17
N ALA A 34 3.66 8.17 -5.29
CA ALA A 34 4.16 7.45 -6.49
C ALA A 34 3.48 7.84 -7.83
N CYS A 35 2.35 8.54 -7.78
CA CYS A 35 1.63 9.04 -8.96
C CYS A 35 1.76 10.55 -9.18
N LYS A 36 2.57 11.28 -8.39
CA LYS A 36 2.61 12.76 -8.43
C LYS A 36 3.05 13.27 -9.80
N ALA A 37 4.14 12.73 -10.34
CA ALA A 37 4.66 13.12 -11.65
C ALA A 37 3.65 12.82 -12.77
N ASP A 38 2.98 11.66 -12.70
CA ASP A 38 1.93 11.30 -13.66
C ASP A 38 0.72 12.23 -13.54
N ILE A 39 0.31 12.62 -12.34
CA ILE A 39 -0.76 13.59 -12.12
C ILE A 39 -0.37 14.95 -12.72
N GLU A 40 0.87 15.39 -12.54
CA GLU A 40 1.37 16.65 -13.10
C GLU A 40 1.37 16.64 -14.62
N ARG A 41 1.89 15.57 -15.23
CA ARG A 41 2.05 15.43 -16.67
C ARG A 41 0.73 15.17 -17.40
N LEU A 42 -0.14 14.33 -16.85
CA LEU A 42 -1.34 13.84 -17.54
C LEU A 42 -2.63 14.54 -17.10
N CYS A 43 -2.70 14.95 -15.83
CA CYS A 43 -3.96 15.37 -15.19
C CYS A 43 -3.82 16.67 -14.38
N GLY A 44 -2.88 17.53 -14.77
CA GLY A 44 -2.54 18.76 -14.04
C GLY A 44 -3.73 19.72 -13.93
N ALA A 45 -4.54 19.83 -14.99
CA ALA A 45 -5.71 20.70 -15.06
C ALA A 45 -6.83 20.27 -14.10
N GLN A 46 -6.89 19.00 -13.74
CA GLN A 46 -7.89 18.41 -12.85
C GLN A 46 -7.44 18.44 -11.38
N LYS A 47 -6.27 19.00 -11.06
CA LYS A 47 -5.83 19.20 -9.69
C LYS A 47 -6.85 20.08 -8.95
N GLY A 48 -7.35 19.58 -7.81
CA GLY A 48 -8.38 20.26 -7.02
C GLY A 48 -9.76 19.60 -7.14
N ASP A 49 -10.10 19.06 -8.31
CA ASP A 49 -11.30 18.25 -8.48
C ASP A 49 -10.96 16.75 -8.37
N LYS A 50 -11.32 16.16 -7.23
CA LYS A 50 -11.08 14.74 -6.95
C LYS A 50 -11.82 13.80 -7.91
N LYS A 51 -12.97 14.19 -8.46
CA LYS A 51 -13.74 13.36 -9.40
C LYS A 51 -13.10 13.44 -10.78
N ALA A 52 -12.82 14.64 -11.28
CA ALA A 52 -12.17 14.85 -12.57
C ALA A 52 -10.77 14.23 -12.60
N LEU A 53 -9.98 14.38 -11.53
CA LEU A 53 -8.64 13.80 -11.43
C LEU A 53 -8.69 12.26 -11.50
N ARG A 54 -9.65 11.63 -10.82
CA ARG A 54 -9.83 10.17 -10.87
C ARG A 54 -10.22 9.70 -12.26
N ALA A 55 -11.12 10.41 -12.93
CA ALA A 55 -11.53 10.09 -14.29
C ALA A 55 -10.32 10.20 -15.25
N CYS A 56 -9.55 11.28 -15.17
CA CYS A 56 -8.35 11.48 -15.97
C CYS A 56 -7.31 10.38 -15.74
N MET A 57 -7.01 10.04 -14.48
CA MET A 57 -6.06 8.95 -14.15
C MET A 57 -6.55 7.58 -14.62
N LYS A 58 -7.87 7.37 -14.70
CA LYS A 58 -8.45 6.14 -15.27
C LYS A 58 -8.30 6.11 -16.79
N ALA A 59 -8.58 7.21 -17.47
CA ALA A 59 -8.46 7.32 -18.92
C ALA A 59 -7.00 7.18 -19.40
N ASN A 60 -6.04 7.63 -18.60
CA ASN A 60 -4.61 7.56 -18.92
C ASN A 60 -3.90 6.38 -18.22
N ALA A 61 -4.64 5.35 -17.79
CA ALA A 61 -4.09 4.26 -16.98
C ALA A 61 -2.87 3.57 -17.62
N ASP A 62 -2.86 3.45 -18.94
CA ASP A 62 -1.78 2.79 -19.68
C ASP A 62 -0.52 3.66 -19.82
N GLN A 63 -0.69 4.98 -19.75
CA GLN A 63 0.39 5.98 -19.82
C GLN A 63 1.01 6.29 -18.46
N LEU A 64 0.53 5.65 -17.39
CA LEU A 64 1.08 5.82 -16.05
C LEU A 64 2.48 5.19 -15.95
N SER A 65 3.34 5.81 -15.16
CA SER A 65 4.64 5.23 -14.81
C SER A 65 4.49 3.87 -14.13
N PRO A 66 5.49 2.97 -14.26
CA PRO A 66 5.49 1.69 -13.56
C PRO A 66 5.27 1.82 -12.04
N GLU A 67 5.84 2.85 -11.42
CA GLU A 67 5.68 3.11 -9.98
C GLU A 67 4.24 3.47 -9.60
N CYS A 68 3.57 4.31 -10.40
CA CYS A 68 2.18 4.65 -10.18
C CYS A 68 1.25 3.45 -10.42
N LYS A 69 1.51 2.65 -11.46
CA LYS A 69 0.78 1.39 -11.71
C LYS A 69 0.89 0.42 -10.54
N ALA A 70 2.10 0.17 -10.05
CA ALA A 70 2.33 -0.67 -8.88
C ALA A 70 1.65 -0.13 -7.62
N LYS A 71 1.59 1.20 -7.44
CA LYS A 71 0.86 1.82 -6.34
C LYS A 71 -0.66 1.63 -6.48
N LYS A 72 -1.20 1.77 -7.69
CA LYS A 72 -2.61 1.55 -8.00
C LYS A 72 -3.02 0.10 -7.72
N GLU A 73 -2.23 -0.87 -8.17
CA GLU A 73 -2.46 -2.30 -7.91
C GLU A 73 -2.47 -2.60 -6.42
N LYS A 74 -1.48 -2.11 -5.67
CA LYS A 74 -1.46 -2.23 -4.20
C LYS A 74 -2.68 -1.61 -3.55
N PHE A 75 -3.19 -0.50 -4.09
CA PHE A 75 -4.41 0.12 -3.58
C PHE A 75 -5.65 -0.72 -3.89
N ILE A 76 -5.75 -1.30 -5.09
CA ILE A 76 -6.84 -2.21 -5.49
C ILE A 76 -6.85 -3.45 -4.58
N ALA A 77 -5.70 -4.10 -4.40
CA ALA A 77 -5.59 -5.27 -3.53
C ALA A 77 -6.03 -4.97 -2.08
N LYS A 78 -5.55 -3.85 -1.52
CA LYS A 78 -5.97 -3.41 -0.17
C LYS A 78 -7.46 -3.09 -0.08
N ARG A 79 -8.07 -2.58 -1.16
CA ARG A 79 -9.52 -2.32 -1.20
C ARG A 79 -10.32 -3.62 -1.25
N ALA A 80 -9.85 -4.62 -1.99
CA ALA A 80 -10.45 -5.94 -2.03
C ALA A 80 -10.39 -6.61 -0.64
N GLU A 81 -9.22 -6.66 -0.01
CA GLU A 81 -9.05 -7.20 1.35
C GLU A 81 -9.97 -6.49 2.36
N HIS A 82 -10.06 -5.16 2.29
CA HIS A 82 -10.93 -4.40 3.17
C HIS A 82 -12.42 -4.68 2.90
N LYS A 83 -12.81 -4.92 1.65
CA LYS A 83 -14.18 -5.28 1.29
C LYS A 83 -14.56 -6.64 1.86
N GLU A 84 -13.72 -7.64 1.67
CA GLU A 84 -13.91 -8.99 2.21
C GLU A 84 -14.02 -8.97 3.74
N ARG A 85 -13.09 -8.28 4.40
CA ARG A 85 -13.12 -8.11 5.86
C ARG A 85 -14.42 -7.45 6.33
N TYR A 86 -14.86 -6.40 5.63
CA TYR A 86 -16.11 -5.71 5.95
C TYR A 86 -17.32 -6.66 5.83
N GLU A 87 -17.40 -7.42 4.74
CA GLU A 87 -18.49 -8.38 4.49
C GLU A 87 -18.52 -9.46 5.57
N LYS A 88 -17.34 -9.98 5.95
CA LYS A 88 -17.21 -10.93 7.06
C LYS A 88 -17.74 -10.34 8.37
N VAL A 89 -17.34 -9.11 8.73
CA VAL A 89 -17.82 -8.46 9.96
C VAL A 89 -19.33 -8.23 9.93
N MET A 90 -19.88 -7.70 8.83
CA MET A 90 -21.32 -7.48 8.74
C MET A 90 -22.12 -8.76 8.87
N LYS A 91 -21.63 -9.86 8.28
CA LYS A 91 -22.26 -11.17 8.41
C LYS A 91 -22.20 -11.69 9.85
N THR A 92 -21.04 -11.60 10.51
CA THR A 92 -20.91 -12.05 11.91
C THR A 92 -21.72 -11.18 12.87
N CYS A 93 -21.83 -9.88 12.61
CA CYS A 93 -22.48 -8.92 13.48
C CYS A 93 -23.95 -8.65 13.13
N GLU A 94 -24.59 -9.45 12.28
CA GLU A 94 -25.92 -9.16 11.73
C GLU A 94 -26.96 -8.87 12.83
N LYS A 95 -27.01 -9.73 13.87
CA LYS A 95 -27.91 -9.57 15.01
C LYS A 95 -27.62 -8.29 15.80
N ASP A 96 -26.35 -8.01 16.05
CA ASP A 96 -25.94 -6.80 16.76
C ASP A 96 -26.23 -5.52 15.94
N VAL A 97 -26.10 -5.59 14.61
CA VAL A 97 -26.48 -4.48 13.72
C VAL A 97 -27.98 -4.21 13.83
N GLN A 98 -28.82 -5.25 13.77
CA GLN A 98 -30.27 -5.11 13.89
C GLN A 98 -30.70 -4.57 15.26
N GLN A 99 -30.01 -4.98 16.33
CA GLN A 99 -30.34 -4.57 17.70
C GLN A 99 -29.84 -3.17 18.04
N PHE A 100 -28.61 -2.81 17.66
CA PHE A 100 -27.96 -1.57 18.12
C PHE A 100 -27.75 -0.52 17.03
N CYS A 101 -27.85 -0.89 15.75
CA CYS A 101 -27.42 -0.08 14.61
C CYS A 101 -28.43 -0.06 13.44
N LYS A 102 -29.72 -0.29 13.73
CA LYS A 102 -30.78 -0.41 12.73
C LYS A 102 -30.93 0.83 11.84
N ALA A 103 -30.71 2.02 12.39
CA ALA A 103 -30.77 3.28 11.63
C ALA A 103 -29.58 3.46 10.66
N GLU A 104 -28.54 2.64 10.80
CA GLU A 104 -27.28 2.71 10.06
C GLU A 104 -27.08 1.56 9.07
N GLU A 105 -28.00 0.61 8.99
CA GLU A 105 -27.90 -0.60 8.16
C GLU A 105 -27.75 -0.28 6.66
N GLU A 106 -28.50 0.72 6.17
CA GLU A 106 -28.46 1.14 4.76
C GLU A 106 -27.15 1.82 4.36
N ARG A 107 -26.37 2.28 5.34
CA ARG A 107 -25.15 3.07 5.12
C ARG A 107 -23.95 2.32 5.66
N LYS A 108 -23.27 1.54 4.81
CA LYS A 108 -22.10 0.70 5.18
C LYS A 108 -21.08 1.38 6.11
N GLN A 109 -20.78 2.65 5.86
CA GLN A 109 -19.83 3.44 6.64
C GLN A 109 -20.33 3.73 8.07
N HIS A 110 -21.65 3.81 8.23
CA HIS A 110 -22.33 4.08 9.49
C HIS A 110 -22.48 2.81 10.31
N SER A 111 -22.78 1.65 9.69
CA SER A 111 -22.93 0.37 10.40
C SER A 111 -21.64 -0.03 11.14
N MET A 112 -20.48 0.02 10.46
CA MET A 112 -19.18 -0.21 11.13
C MET A 112 -18.89 0.80 12.24
N ARG A 113 -19.22 2.07 12.05
CA ARG A 113 -19.00 3.10 13.07
C ARG A 113 -19.88 2.86 14.30
N CYS A 114 -21.13 2.46 14.08
CA CYS A 114 -22.06 2.14 15.14
C CYS A 114 -21.60 0.92 15.95
N LEU A 115 -21.20 -0.17 15.28
CA LEU A 115 -20.61 -1.35 15.95
C LEU A 115 -19.41 -0.96 16.82
N PHE A 116 -18.50 -0.12 16.32
CA PHE A 116 -17.37 0.34 17.14
C PHE A 116 -17.76 1.19 18.36
N LYS A 117 -18.85 1.98 18.26
CA LYS A 117 -19.36 2.78 19.39
C LYS A 117 -20.04 1.91 20.44
N ASN A 118 -20.69 0.82 20.01
CA ASN A 118 -21.40 -0.09 20.87
C ASN A 118 -20.59 -1.34 21.22
N ARG A 119 -19.27 -1.36 20.99
CA ARG A 119 -18.43 -2.57 21.07
C ARG A 119 -18.68 -3.37 22.34
N ASP A 120 -18.74 -2.72 23.49
CA ASP A 120 -18.88 -3.38 24.79
C ASP A 120 -20.31 -3.95 25.04
N LYS A 121 -21.27 -3.62 24.19
CA LYS A 121 -22.66 -4.11 24.22
C LYS A 121 -22.93 -5.21 23.19
N LEU A 122 -22.01 -5.46 22.26
CA LEU A 122 -22.19 -6.46 21.21
C LEU A 122 -21.95 -7.87 21.76
N GLY A 123 -22.51 -8.87 21.09
CA GLY A 123 -22.19 -10.26 21.35
C GLY A 123 -20.70 -10.57 21.18
N ALA A 124 -20.20 -11.56 21.92
CA ALA A 124 -18.79 -11.94 21.94
C ALA A 124 -18.22 -12.25 20.54
N GLU A 125 -19.01 -12.89 19.68
CA GLU A 125 -18.62 -13.20 18.30
C GLU A 125 -18.40 -11.93 17.45
N CYS A 126 -19.30 -10.96 17.57
CA CYS A 126 -19.17 -9.70 16.85
C CYS A 126 -18.01 -8.85 17.40
N GLN A 127 -17.82 -8.83 18.72
CA GLN A 127 -16.66 -8.18 19.35
C GLN A 127 -15.34 -8.75 18.81
N ALA A 128 -15.24 -10.08 18.70
CA ALA A 128 -14.06 -10.76 18.19
C ALA A 128 -13.85 -10.54 16.68
N ALA A 129 -14.93 -10.39 15.90
CA ALA A 129 -14.84 -10.13 14.47
C ALA A 129 -14.37 -8.70 14.14
N LEU A 130 -14.65 -7.73 15.01
CA LEU A 130 -14.26 -6.33 14.80
C LEU A 130 -12.73 -6.16 14.82
N PRO A 131 -12.13 -5.50 13.82
CA PRO A 131 -10.70 -5.24 13.84
C PRO A 131 -10.37 -4.29 15.00
N GLN A 132 -9.18 -4.46 15.59
CA GLN A 132 -8.69 -3.58 16.66
C GLN A 132 -8.82 -2.11 16.25
N LYS A 133 -9.18 -1.25 17.22
CA LYS A 133 -9.25 0.21 17.02
C LYS A 133 -7.93 0.65 16.39
N ARG A 134 -7.98 1.18 15.17
CA ARG A 134 -6.79 1.71 14.49
C ARG A 134 -6.26 2.90 15.30
N VAL A 135 -5.23 2.67 16.11
CA VAL A 135 -4.39 3.75 16.64
C VAL A 135 -3.71 4.36 15.41
N ARG A 136 -4.08 5.59 15.05
CA ARG A 136 -3.33 6.33 14.04
C ARG A 136 -1.90 6.44 14.57
N LYS A 137 -0.93 5.80 13.90
CA LYS A 137 0.48 6.10 14.16
C LYS A 137 0.64 7.60 13.94
N ALA A 138 1.04 8.33 14.99
CA ALA A 138 1.47 9.71 14.87
C ALA A 138 2.55 9.75 13.79
N LYS A 139 2.42 10.72 12.88
CA LYS A 139 3.23 10.82 11.68
C LYS A 139 4.43 11.72 11.95
#